data_AF-A0ABD0NDP3-F1
#
_entry.id   AF-A0ABD0NDP3-F1
#
_cell.length_a   1.000
_cell.length_b   1.000
_cell.length_c   1.000
_cell.angle_alpha   90.00
_cell.angle_beta   90.00
_cell.angle_gamma   90.00
#
_symmetry.space_group_name_H-M   'P 1'
#
loop_
_entity.id
_entity.type
_entity.pdbx_description
1 polymer ?
#
loop_
_entity_poly.entity_id
_entity_poly.type
_entity_poly.pdbx_seq_one_letter_code
_entity_poly.pdbx_strand_id
1 'polypeptide(L)' 'GDLTERFEVSQSAVSRILTYCIDTMEEHMRFSIPWLPQETIRSTMPQCFKENFPNTICLIDCSETTLQKAHKLDSRG' A
#
# COMPACT_ATOMS: atom_id res chain seq x y z
N GLY A 1 -13.74 1.11 9.78
CA GLY A 1 -12.42 0.53 9.47
C GLY A 1 -11.36 1.52 9.89
N ASP A 2 -10.15 1.06 10.22
CA ASP A 2 -9.05 1.86 10.81
C ASP A 2 -8.88 3.24 10.15
N LEU A 3 -8.81 3.30 8.83
CA LEU A 3 -8.62 4.54 8.09
C LEU A 3 -9.81 5.51 8.19
N THR A 4 -11.04 5.02 8.24
CA THR A 4 -12.24 5.86 8.44
C THR A 4 -12.18 6.56 9.79
N GLU A 5 -11.77 5.83 10.83
CA GLU A 5 -11.69 6.35 12.20
C GLU A 5 -10.53 7.34 12.37
N ARG A 6 -9.34 6.99 11.89
CA ARG A 6 -8.13 7.82 12.04
C ARG A 6 -8.18 9.13 11.26
N PHE A 7 -8.88 9.14 10.13
CA PHE A 7 -8.94 10.30 9.24
C PHE A 7 -10.30 10.98 9.23
N GLU A 8 -11.28 10.51 10.01
CA GLU A 8 -12.63 11.07 10.12
C GLU A 8 -13.34 11.27 8.76
N VAL A 9 -13.11 10.35 7.82
CA VAL A 9 -13.71 10.36 6.47
C VAL A 9 -14.59 9.15 6.25
N SER A 10 -15.56 9.25 5.33
CA SER A 10 -16.42 8.12 5.01
C SER A 10 -15.64 6.94 4.43
N GLN A 11 -16.16 5.72 4.61
CA GLN A 11 -15.60 4.53 3.98
C GLN A 11 -15.51 4.67 2.44
N SER A 12 -16.50 5.30 1.81
CA SER A 12 -16.48 5.59 0.38
C SER A 12 -15.34 6.52 -0.03
N ALA A 13 -15.03 7.53 0.79
CA ALA A 13 -13.90 8.42 0.55
C ALA A 13 -12.57 7.67 0.65
N VAL A 14 -12.40 6.83 1.68
CA VAL A 14 -11.23 5.95 1.82
C VAL A 14 -11.07 5.06 0.59
N SER A 15 -12.13 4.36 0.17
CA SER A 15 -12.08 3.50 -1.01
C SER A 15 -11.67 4.26 -2.27
N ARG A 16 -12.27 5.44 -2.52
CA ARG A 16 -11.93 6.27 -3.68
C ARG A 16 -10.47 6.72 -3.66
N ILE A 17 -9.94 7.12 -2.50
CA ILE A 17 -8.55 7.54 -2.35
C ILE A 17 -7.60 6.36 -2.60
N LEU A 18 -7.87 5.19 -2.01
CA LEU A 18 -7.04 4.01 -2.22
C LEU A 18 -7.03 3.56 -3.69
N THR A 19 -8.19 3.55 -4.36
CA THR A 19 -8.26 3.26 -5.79
C THR A 19 -7.43 4.24 -6.61
N TYR A 20 -7.58 5.55 -6.35
CA TYR A 20 -6.77 6.57 -7.02
C TYR A 20 -5.26 6.38 -6.82
N CYS A 21 -4.84 6.04 -5.59
CA CYS A 21 -3.43 5.74 -5.31
C CYS A 21 -2.95 4.51 -6.09
N ILE A 22 -3.74 3.44 -6.18
CA ILE A 22 -3.39 2.23 -6.95
C ILE A 22 -3.21 2.57 -8.42
N ASP A 23 -4.17 3.28 -9.03
CA ASP A 23 -4.10 3.68 -10.43
C ASP A 23 -2.88 4.56 -10.71
N THR A 24 -2.60 5.52 -9.81
CA THR A 24 -1.43 6.41 -9.92
C THR A 24 -0.13 5.61 -9.81
N MET A 25 -0.02 4.69 -8.85
CA MET A 25 1.16 3.83 -8.71
C MET A 25 1.35 2.95 -9.95
N GLU A 26 0.27 2.39 -10.50
CA GLU A 26 0.33 1.59 -11.72
C GLU A 26 0.91 2.40 -12.88
N GLU A 27 0.38 3.60 -13.14
CA GLU A 27 0.87 4.50 -14.18
C GLU A 27 2.36 4.80 -14.03
N HIS A 28 2.80 5.12 -12.80
CA HIS A 28 4.16 5.57 -12.53
C HIS A 28 5.16 4.43 -12.36
N MET A 29 4.72 3.23 -11.98
CA MET A 29 5.61 2.09 -11.70
C MET A 29 5.60 1.05 -12.82
N ARG A 30 4.72 1.17 -13.83
CA ARG A 30 4.64 0.23 -14.97
C ARG A 30 5.98 -0.02 -15.65
N PHE A 31 6.86 0.98 -15.71
CA PHE A 31 8.18 0.83 -16.32
C PHE A 31 9.21 0.12 -15.41
N SER A 32 8.97 0.11 -14.10
CA SER A 32 9.87 -0.44 -13.09
C SER A 32 9.47 -1.82 -12.59
N ILE A 33 8.17 -2.15 -12.63
CA ILE A 33 7.62 -3.39 -12.09
C ILE A 33 7.25 -4.34 -13.25
N PRO A 34 7.80 -5.56 -13.30
CA PRO A 34 7.33 -6.58 -14.22
C PRO A 34 5.96 -7.10 -13.75
N TRP A 35 4.90 -6.66 -14.41
CA TRP A 35 3.54 -7.16 -14.18
C TRP A 35 3.35 -8.54 -14.83
N LEU A 36 3.78 -9.59 -14.13
CA LEU A 36 3.66 -10.97 -14.60
C LEU A 36 2.20 -11.46 -14.59
N PRO A 37 1.82 -12.40 -15.48
CA PRO A 37 0.53 -13.06 -15.41
C PRO A 37 0.30 -13.74 -14.05
N GLN A 38 -0.95 -13.78 -13.59
CA GLN A 38 -1.30 -14.37 -12.29
C GLN A 38 -0.86 -15.84 -12.16
N GLU A 39 -0.94 -16.60 -13.25
CA GLU A 39 -0.52 -18.00 -13.27
C GLU A 39 0.98 -18.14 -13.00
N THR A 40 1.80 -17.27 -13.60
CA THR A 40 3.25 -17.22 -13.38
C THR A 40 3.57 -16.85 -11.93
N ILE A 41 2.86 -15.88 -11.37
CA ILE A 41 3.05 -15.49 -9.96
C ILE A 41 2.71 -16.66 -9.06
N ARG A 42 1.56 -17.31 -9.24
CA ARG A 42 1.11 -18.43 -8.40
C ARG A 42 2.04 -19.64 -8.49
N SER A 43 2.55 -19.97 -9.68
CA SER A 43 3.45 -21.11 -9.87
C SER A 43 4.82 -20.88 -9.22
N THR A 44 5.30 -19.63 -9.23
CA THR A 44 6.61 -19.25 -8.69
C THR A 44 6.56 -18.72 -7.24
N MET A 45 5.37 -18.53 -6.66
CA MET A 45 5.22 -17.94 -5.32
C MET A 45 5.91 -18.80 -4.24
N PRO A 46 6.74 -18.19 -3.38
CA PRO A 46 7.36 -18.88 -2.24
C PRO A 46 6.32 -19.46 -1.28
N GLN A 47 6.65 -20.58 -0.64
CA GLN A 47 5.71 -21.31 0.23
C GLN A 47 5.20 -20.46 1.41
N CYS A 48 6.07 -19.65 2.03
CA CYS A 48 5.68 -18.78 3.13
C CYS A 48 4.64 -17.73 2.72
N PHE A 49 4.68 -17.25 1.47
CA PHE A 49 3.66 -16.35 0.93
C PHE A 49 2.37 -17.10 0.57
N LYS A 50 2.44 -18.33 0.06
CA LYS A 50 1.24 -19.14 -0.20
C LYS A 50 0.42 -19.37 1.08
N GLU A 51 1.10 -19.60 2.19
CA GLU A 51 0.45 -19.90 3.48
C GLU A 51 -0.16 -18.67 4.14
N ASN A 52 0.55 -17.53 4.11
CA ASN A 52 0.16 -16.34 4.87
C ASN A 52 -0.49 -15.24 4.00
N PHE A 53 -0.15 -15.20 2.71
CA PHE A 53 -0.53 -14.12 1.78
C PHE A 53 -0.80 -14.64 0.34
N PRO A 54 -1.72 -15.60 0.15
CA PRO A 54 -1.90 -16.33 -1.12
C PRO A 54 -2.31 -15.47 -2.32
N ASN A 55 -2.83 -14.27 -2.05
CA ASN A 55 -3.29 -13.32 -3.07
C ASN A 55 -2.25 -12.24 -3.40
N THR A 56 -1.00 -12.37 -2.93
CA THR A 56 0.08 -11.42 -3.23
C THR A 56 0.41 -11.46 -4.72
N ILE A 57 0.36 -10.30 -5.38
CA ILE A 57 0.69 -10.16 -6.82
C ILE A 57 1.95 -9.34 -7.07
N CYS A 58 2.31 -8.47 -6.12
CA CYS A 58 3.44 -7.56 -6.23
C CYS A 58 3.92 -7.22 -4.81
N LEU A 59 5.23 -7.09 -4.64
CA LEU A 59 5.84 -6.55 -3.43
C LEU A 59 6.35 -5.16 -3.78
N ILE A 60 5.79 -4.15 -3.10
CA ILE A 60 6.24 -2.77 -3.23
C ILE A 60 7.11 -2.50 -2.00
N ASP A 61 8.42 -2.49 -2.20
CA ASP A 61 9.36 -2.10 -1.16
C ASP A 61 9.52 -0.57 -1.19
N CYS A 62 8.93 0.10 -0.21
CA CYS A 62 9.06 1.54 -0.06
C CYS A 62 10.29 1.85 0.77
N SER A 63 11.21 2.65 0.23
CA SER A 63 12.24 3.28 1.08
C SER A 63 11.56 4.25 2.05
N GLU A 64 11.84 4.07 3.35
CA GLU A 64 11.33 4.96 4.37
C GLU A 64 11.85 6.38 4.14
N THR A 65 10.96 7.29 3.75
CA THR A 65 11.27 8.72 3.76
C THR A 65 11.04 9.22 5.19
N THR A 66 12.01 9.92 5.76
CA THR A 66 11.90 10.46 7.12
C THR A 66 10.70 11.41 7.18
N LEU A 67 9.64 11.01 7.88
CA LEU A 67 8.52 11.89 8.14
C LEU A 67 8.97 12.99 9.10
N GLN A 68 8.64 14.25 8.77
CA GLN A 68 8.89 15.36 9.67
C GLN A 68 8.13 15.11 10.98
N LYS A 69 8.88 14.95 12.08
CA LYS A 69 8.30 14.88 13.43
C LYS A 69 7.54 16.19 13.65
N ALA A 70 6.26 16.12 14.04
CA ALA A 70 5.48 17.30 14.36
C ALA A 70 6.22 18.09 15.46
N HIS A 71 6.83 19.21 15.10
CA HIS A 71 7.59 20.04 16.03
C HIS A 71 6.61 20.92 16.79
N LYS A 72 5.92 20.35 17.79
CA LYS A 72 5.40 20.97 19.02
C LYS A 72 4.32 20.09 19.67
N LEU A 73 4.72 19.31 20.67
CA LEU A 73 3.84 18.85 21.75
C LEU A 73 4.30 19.31 23.14
N ASP A 74 5.26 20.24 23.21
CA ASP A 74 5.63 20.90 24.47
C ASP A 74 5.05 22.32 24.48
N SER A 75 3.75 22.45 24.73
CA SER A 75 3.11 23.74 25.07
C SER A 75 1.73 23.54 25.69
N ARG A 76 1.62 22.74 26.75
CA ARG A 76 0.65 22.98 27.84
C ARG A 76 1.34 22.57 29.14
N GLY A 77 1.73 23.58 29.92
CA GLY A 77 2.26 23.41 31.28
C GLY A 77 1.19 22.94 32.26
#